data_AF-A0A3M0KA65-F1
#
_entry.id   AF-A0A3M0KA65-F1
#
_cell.length_a   1.000
_cell.length_b   1.000
_cell.length_c   1.000
_cell.angle_alpha   90.00
_cell.angle_beta   90.00
_cell.angle_gamma   90.00
#
_symmetry.space_group_name_H-M   'P 1'
#
loop_
_entity.id
_entity.type
_entity.pdbx_description
1 polymer ?
#
loop_
_entity_poly.entity_id
_entity_poly.type
_entity_poly.pdbx_seq_one_letter_code
_entity_poly.pdbx_strand_id
1 'polypeptide(L)'
;MDSISQVIHDCETCAAIKQAKRVKPLWYGGRWSKYKYGEAWQIDYITLPQTRQGKRYVLTMVEATTGWLETYPVPHATAQNTILGLEKQVLWRHGTAERIESDNGTHFKNSLINTWAREHGIEWV
;
A
#
# COMPACT_ATOMS: atom_id res chain seq x y z
N MET A 1 -43.90 -15.67 -1.81
CA MET A 1 -42.73 -16.18 -1.08
C MET A 1 -42.06 -14.99 -0.38
N ASP A 2 -42.79 -14.28 0.49
CA ASP A 2 -42.39 -12.89 0.82
C ASP A 2 -42.42 -12.58 2.32
N SER A 3 -43.04 -13.42 3.15
CA SER A 3 -43.15 -13.15 4.60
C SER A 3 -41.80 -13.29 5.33
N ILE A 4 -41.01 -14.32 5.02
CA ILE A 4 -39.72 -14.55 5.69
C ILE A 4 -38.68 -13.50 5.24
N SER A 5 -38.69 -13.12 3.96
CA SER A 5 -37.76 -12.10 3.45
C SER A 5 -38.02 -10.74 4.08
N GLN A 6 -39.31 -10.37 4.26
CA GLN A 6 -39.69 -9.12 4.90
C GLN A 6 -39.26 -9.09 6.38
N VAL A 7 -39.49 -10.18 7.12
CA VAL A 7 -39.06 -10.30 8.53
C VAL A 7 -37.54 -10.18 8.68
N ILE A 8 -36.76 -10.77 7.77
CA ILE A 8 -35.30 -10.67 7.80
C ILE A 8 -34.83 -9.25 7.46
N HIS A 9 -35.53 -8.56 6.55
CA HIS A 9 -35.22 -7.19 6.15
C HIS A 9 -35.50 -6.19 7.27
N ASP A 10 -36.62 -6.36 7.98
CA ASP A 10 -37.10 -5.42 8.99
C ASP A 10 -36.55 -5.74 10.40
N CYS A 11 -35.83 -6.85 10.56
CA CYS A 11 -35.20 -7.21 11.82
C CYS A 11 -33.94 -6.36 12.06
N GLU A 12 -34.02 -5.44 13.02
CA GLU A 12 -32.91 -4.56 13.44
C GLU A 12 -31.66 -5.34 13.85
N THR A 13 -31.81 -6.46 14.56
CA THR A 13 -30.69 -7.33 14.95
C THR A 13 -30.02 -7.95 13.73
N CYS A 14 -30.81 -8.39 12.74
CA CYS A 14 -30.27 -8.90 11.49
C CYS A 14 -29.59 -7.78 10.70
N ALA A 15 -30.15 -6.57 10.65
CA ALA A 15 -29.52 -5.43 9.98
C ALA A 15 -28.19 -5.04 10.65
N ALA A 16 -28.11 -5.10 11.98
CA ALA A 16 -26.91 -4.78 12.74
C ALA A 16 -25.80 -5.84 12.59
N ILE A 17 -26.16 -7.13 12.46
CA ILE A 17 -25.21 -8.25 12.43
C ILE A 17 -24.84 -8.64 10.99
N LYS A 18 -25.77 -8.52 10.05
CA LYS A 18 -25.56 -8.91 8.65
C LYS A 18 -24.54 -7.97 8.05
N GLN A 19 -23.31 -8.48 7.89
CA GLN A 19 -22.29 -7.78 7.12
C GLN A 19 -22.89 -7.44 5.76
N ALA A 20 -22.92 -6.14 5.43
CA ALA A 20 -23.24 -5.70 4.09
C ALA A 20 -22.42 -6.56 3.12
N LYS A 21 -23.06 -7.15 2.11
CA LYS A 21 -22.32 -7.81 1.03
C LYS A 21 -21.34 -6.77 0.53
N ARG A 22 -20.05 -6.98 0.82
CA ARG A 22 -18.98 -6.09 0.38
C ARG A 22 -18.93 -6.29 -1.12
N VAL A 23 -19.71 -5.48 -1.85
CA VAL A 23 -19.60 -5.38 -3.29
C VAL A 23 -18.17 -4.94 -3.50
N LYS A 24 -17.32 -5.85 -3.97
CA LYS A 24 -15.97 -5.47 -4.36
C LYS A 24 -16.18 -4.34 -5.36
N PRO A 25 -15.62 -3.14 -5.13
CA PRO A 25 -15.56 -2.15 -6.20
C PRO A 25 -15.07 -2.84 -7.45
N LEU A 26 -15.55 -2.43 -8.63
CA LEU A 26 -14.99 -2.90 -9.89
C LEU A 26 -13.54 -2.39 -9.98
N TRP A 27 -12.62 -3.08 -9.32
CA TRP A 27 -11.17 -2.81 -9.32
C TRP A 27 -10.54 -3.08 -10.70
N TYR A 28 -11.33 -3.61 -11.64
CA TYR A 28 -10.94 -3.89 -13.02
C TYR A 28 -11.00 -2.67 -13.95
N GLY A 29 -11.23 -1.46 -13.40
CA GLY A 29 -11.10 -0.19 -14.12
C GLY A 29 -9.87 0.58 -13.66
N GLY A 30 -8.71 0.26 -14.24
CA GLY A 30 -7.60 1.18 -14.45
C GLY A 30 -7.21 2.15 -13.34
N ARG A 31 -7.18 1.76 -12.06
CA ARG A 31 -6.64 2.63 -10.98
C ARG A 31 -5.27 3.23 -11.38
N TRP A 32 -4.49 2.41 -12.06
CA TRP A 32 -3.16 2.74 -12.54
C TRP A 32 -3.09 3.05 -14.04
N SER A 33 -4.22 3.09 -14.77
CA SER A 33 -4.21 3.24 -16.23
C SER A 33 -3.75 4.60 -16.72
N LYS A 34 -3.72 5.62 -15.85
CA LYS A 34 -3.17 6.94 -16.16
C LYS A 34 -1.64 7.02 -16.03
N TYR A 35 -1.01 6.08 -15.32
CA TYR A 35 0.43 6.07 -15.07
C TYR A 35 1.13 5.18 -16.09
N LYS A 36 2.36 5.55 -16.44
CA LYS A 36 3.30 4.72 -17.18
C LYS A 36 4.17 3.92 -16.21
N TYR A 37 4.93 3.00 -16.79
CA TYR A 37 5.93 2.22 -16.06
C TYR A 37 6.83 3.13 -15.21
N GLY A 38 6.92 2.82 -13.92
CA GLY A 38 7.80 3.51 -12.97
C GLY A 38 7.20 4.80 -12.38
N GLU A 39 6.09 5.31 -12.92
CA GLU A 39 5.44 6.54 -12.42
C GLU A 39 4.62 6.29 -11.14
N ALA A 40 4.15 5.06 -10.88
CA ALA A 40 3.36 4.75 -9.70
C ALA A 40 3.81 3.47 -8.99
N TRP A 41 3.93 3.55 -7.67
CA TRP A 41 4.37 2.45 -6.82
C TRP A 41 3.47 2.26 -5.61
N GLN A 42 3.22 1.01 -5.25
CA GLN A 42 2.61 0.64 -3.97
C GLN A 42 3.68 0.03 -3.07
N ILE A 43 3.74 0.47 -1.81
CA ILE A 43 4.74 0.00 -0.85
C ILE A 43 4.10 -0.56 0.41
N ASP A 44 4.78 -1.53 1.00
CA ASP A 44 4.37 -2.16 2.25
C ASP A 44 5.58 -2.77 2.98
N TYR A 45 5.43 -3.09 4.26
CA TYR A 45 6.40 -3.90 4.99
C TYR A 45 5.85 -5.28 5.31
N ILE A 46 6.64 -6.30 4.98
CA ILE A 46 6.42 -7.65 5.50
C ILE A 46 7.42 -7.96 6.62
N THR A 47 6.97 -8.76 7.58
CA THR A 47 7.81 -9.28 8.67
C THR A 47 8.21 -10.71 8.37
N LEU A 48 9.50 -10.99 8.40
CA LEU A 48 10.08 -12.32 8.19
C LEU A 48 10.86 -12.78 9.42
N PRO A 49 11.19 -14.08 9.52
CA PRO A 49 12.14 -14.57 10.52
C PRO A 49 13.44 -13.77 10.48
N GLN A 50 13.96 -13.45 11.66
CA GLN A 50 15.14 -12.62 11.78
C GLN A 50 16.37 -13.35 11.23
N THR A 51 17.08 -12.69 10.32
CA THR A 51 18.34 -13.18 9.77
C THR A 51 19.48 -13.11 10.80
N ARG A 52 20.58 -13.82 10.54
CA ARG A 52 21.82 -13.73 11.35
C ARG A 52 22.38 -12.30 11.46
N GLN A 53 22.08 -11.46 10.47
CA GLN A 53 22.49 -10.05 10.42
C GLN A 53 21.49 -9.11 11.12
N GLY A 54 20.48 -9.65 11.80
CA GLY A 54 19.49 -8.85 12.54
C GLY A 54 18.38 -8.23 11.69
N LYS A 55 18.33 -8.50 10.38
CA LYS A 55 17.24 -8.03 9.51
C LYS A 55 15.97 -8.85 9.71
N ARG A 56 14.84 -8.18 9.92
CA ARG A 56 13.52 -8.80 10.21
C ARG A 56 12.43 -8.30 9.26
N TYR A 57 12.55 -7.08 8.75
CA TYR A 57 11.53 -6.46 7.90
C TYR A 57 12.04 -6.39 6.47
N VAL A 58 11.12 -6.51 5.52
CA VAL A 58 11.39 -6.29 4.11
C VAL A 58 10.41 -5.26 3.61
N LEU A 59 10.93 -4.13 3.13
CA LEU A 59 10.15 -3.18 2.36
C LEU A 59 9.88 -3.81 1.00
N THR A 60 8.61 -3.96 0.64
CA THR A 60 8.17 -4.39 -0.69
C THR A 60 7.67 -3.17 -1.44
N MET A 61 8.12 -3.00 -2.68
CA MET A 61 7.71 -1.91 -3.57
C MET A 61 7.25 -2.53 -4.88
N VAL A 62 5.97 -2.39 -5.22
CA VAL A 62 5.36 -2.96 -6.42
C VAL A 62 5.03 -1.84 -7.38
N GLU A 63 5.63 -1.90 -8.58
CA GLU A 63 5.30 -1.00 -9.68
C GLU A 63 3.87 -1.29 -10.15
N ALA A 64 3.08 -0.24 -10.30
CA ALA A 64 1.64 -0.38 -10.33
C ALA A 64 1.04 -0.81 -11.69
N THR A 65 1.81 -0.70 -12.79
CA THR A 65 1.34 -0.99 -14.15
C THR A 65 1.68 -2.41 -14.59
N THR A 66 2.88 -2.90 -14.29
CA THR A 66 3.38 -4.23 -14.65
C THR A 66 3.39 -5.19 -13.46
N GLY A 67 3.23 -4.71 -12.24
CA GLY A 67 3.37 -5.52 -11.03
C GLY A 67 4.83 -5.88 -10.71
N TRP A 68 5.80 -5.11 -11.21
CA TRP A 68 7.22 -5.38 -10.96
C TRP A 68 7.56 -5.19 -9.49
N LEU A 69 8.10 -6.23 -8.84
CA LEU A 69 8.40 -6.21 -7.41
C LEU A 69 9.88 -5.91 -7.16
N GLU A 70 10.13 -4.86 -6.38
CA GLU A 70 11.40 -4.57 -5.73
C GLU A 70 11.31 -4.84 -4.22
N THR A 71 12.43 -5.25 -3.62
CA THR A 71 12.48 -5.52 -2.17
C THR A 71 13.73 -4.97 -1.52
N TYR A 72 13.61 -4.51 -0.27
CA TYR A 72 14.73 -4.01 0.51
C TYR A 72 14.69 -4.48 1.97
N PRO A 73 15.62 -5.36 2.40
CA PRO A 73 15.61 -5.91 3.75
C PRO A 73 16.29 -4.97 4.76
N VAL A 74 15.61 -4.72 5.88
CA VAL A 74 16.00 -3.78 6.94
C VAL A 74 15.79 -4.37 8.35
N PRO A 75 16.57 -3.92 9.35
CA PRO A 75 16.39 -4.37 10.74
C PRO A 75 15.10 -3.85 11.38
N HIS A 76 14.65 -2.65 10.97
CA HIS A 76 13.47 -2.00 11.52
C HIS A 76 12.69 -1.28 10.42
N ALA A 77 11.36 -1.37 10.45
CA ALA A 77 10.48 -0.56 9.62
C ALA A 77 10.46 0.87 10.16
N THR A 78 11.35 1.73 9.65
CA THR A 78 11.45 3.14 10.02
C THR A 78 11.39 4.02 8.78
N ALA A 79 10.98 5.28 8.96
CA ALA A 79 10.94 6.28 7.90
C ALA A 79 12.25 6.38 7.10
N GLN A 80 13.38 6.43 7.82
CA GLN A 80 14.72 6.51 7.21
C GLN A 80 15.05 5.27 6.36
N ASN A 81 14.72 4.09 6.87
CA ASN A 81 14.94 2.84 6.16
C ASN A 81 14.04 2.72 4.93
N THR A 82 12.81 3.24 5.01
CA THR A 82 11.89 3.34 3.87
C THR A 82 12.49 4.21 2.78
N ILE A 83 12.91 5.44 3.11
CA ILE A 83 13.53 6.38 2.17
C ILE A 83 14.75 5.74 1.49
N LEU A 84 15.65 5.16 2.29
CA LEU A 84 16.84 4.51 1.77
C LEU A 84 16.51 3.33 0.83
N GLY A 85 15.44 2.59 1.12
CA GLY A 85 14.95 1.51 0.26
C GLY A 85 14.41 2.03 -1.06
N LEU A 86 13.57 3.08 -1.01
CA LEU A 86 13.01 3.74 -2.18
C LEU A 86 14.09 4.35 -3.07
N GLU A 87 15.07 5.05 -2.51
CA GLU A 87 16.16 5.63 -3.29
C GLU A 87 16.94 4.55 -4.05
N LYS A 88 17.29 3.47 -3.36
CA LYS A 88 18.13 2.40 -3.90
C LYS A 88 17.42 1.50 -4.92
N GLN A 89 16.18 1.14 -4.64
CA GLN A 89 15.45 0.16 -5.45
C GLN A 89 14.51 0.80 -6.47
N VAL A 90 14.00 2.01 -6.18
CA VAL A 90 13.07 2.70 -7.06
C VAL A 90 13.79 3.82 -7.82
N LEU A 91 14.22 4.89 -7.15
CA LEU A 91 14.67 6.11 -7.81
C LEU A 91 15.88 5.87 -8.73
N TRP A 92 16.91 5.17 -8.24
CA TRP A 92 18.13 4.95 -9.04
C TRP A 92 17.95 3.99 -10.22
N ARG A 93 16.92 3.14 -10.19
CA ARG A 93 16.70 2.10 -11.21
C ARG A 93 15.63 2.48 -12.23
N HIS A 94 14.55 3.08 -11.73
CA HIS A 94 13.31 3.32 -12.46
C HIS A 94 13.02 4.81 -12.66
N GLY A 95 13.80 5.68 -12.02
CA GLY A 95 13.58 7.13 -12.01
C GLY A 95 12.64 7.57 -10.88
N THR A 96 12.38 8.87 -10.83
CA THR A 96 11.50 9.46 -9.81
C THR A 96 10.04 9.09 -10.10
N ALA A 97 9.40 8.43 -9.14
CA ALA A 97 7.97 8.13 -9.22
C ALA A 97 7.14 9.41 -9.14
N GLU A 98 6.00 9.46 -9.81
CA GLU A 98 5.02 10.53 -9.62
C GLU A 98 4.17 10.29 -8.37
N ARG A 99 3.89 9.01 -8.05
CA ARG A 99 3.06 8.63 -6.92
C ARG A 99 3.58 7.41 -6.19
N ILE A 100 3.56 7.48 -4.86
CA ILE A 100 3.80 6.36 -3.97
C ILE A 100 2.60 6.20 -3.05
N GLU A 101 2.08 4.98 -2.97
CA GLU A 101 0.96 4.63 -2.08
C GLU A 101 1.43 3.67 -0.99
N SER A 102 1.06 3.97 0.25
CA SER A 102 1.37 3.15 1.41
C SER A 102 0.15 2.98 2.32
N ASP A 103 0.27 2.14 3.35
CA ASP A 103 -0.67 2.22 4.46
C ASP A 103 -0.37 3.45 5.36
N ASN A 104 -1.21 3.66 6.38
CA ASN A 104 -1.04 4.76 7.35
C ASN A 104 -0.05 4.42 8.49
N GLY A 105 0.80 3.41 8.32
CA GLY A 105 1.82 3.01 9.28
C GLY A 105 2.76 4.17 9.61
N THR A 106 3.22 4.24 10.86
CA THR A 106 4.07 5.35 11.34
C THR A 106 5.39 5.48 10.58
N HIS A 107 5.87 4.38 10.01
CA HIS A 107 7.07 4.32 9.17
C HIS A 107 6.86 4.86 7.74
N PHE A 108 5.60 5.12 7.34
CA PHE A 108 5.24 5.77 6.09
C PHE A 108 4.61 7.15 6.31
N LYS A 109 3.84 7.33 7.38
CA LYS A 109 3.14 8.58 7.68
C LYS A 109 3.83 9.35 8.80
N ASN A 110 4.76 10.22 8.42
CA ASN A 110 5.46 11.12 9.34
C ASN A 110 6.02 12.33 8.58
N SER A 111 6.53 13.32 9.32
CA SER A 111 7.07 14.56 8.73
C SER A 111 8.28 14.32 7.85
N LEU A 112 9.12 13.33 8.15
CA LEU A 112 10.31 13.01 7.36
C LEU A 112 9.93 12.51 5.96
N ILE A 113 8.98 11.56 5.87
CA ILE A 113 8.47 11.08 4.58
C ILE A 113 7.79 12.21 3.81
N ASN A 114 6.95 13.02 4.47
CA ASN A 114 6.26 14.13 3.82
C ASN A 114 7.24 15.16 3.23
N THR A 115 8.32 15.48 3.94
CA THR A 115 9.36 16.39 3.45
C THR A 115 10.12 15.76 2.28
N TRP A 116 10.58 14.52 2.43
CA TRP A 116 11.32 13.81 1.38
C TRP A 116 10.49 13.68 0.09
N ALA A 117 9.21 13.29 0.20
CA ALA A 117 8.32 13.18 -0.95
C ALA A 117 8.13 14.53 -1.66
N ARG A 118 7.96 15.62 -0.90
CA ARG A 118 7.86 16.97 -1.46
C ARG A 118 9.13 17.40 -2.20
N GLU A 119 10.30 17.14 -1.63
CA GLU A 119 11.60 17.47 -2.24
C GLU A 119 11.82 16.74 -3.57
N HIS A 120 11.25 15.55 -3.72
CA HIS A 120 11.34 14.75 -4.93
C HIS A 120 10.13 14.92 -5.87
N GLY A 121 9.16 15.78 -5.53
CA GLY A 121 7.95 15.98 -6.33
C GLY A 121 7.01 14.76 -6.38
N ILE A 122 7.08 13.89 -5.36
CA ILE A 122 6.30 12.66 -5.27
C ILE A 122 4.97 12.93 -4.55
N GLU A 123 3.85 12.54 -5.16
CA GLU A 123 2.56 12.46 -4.48
C GLU A 123 2.54 11.23 -3.57
N TRP A 124 2.61 11.44 -2.25
CA TRP A 124 2.49 10.37 -1.26
C TRP A 124 1.04 10.20 -0.79
N VAL A 125 0.51 8.98 -0.89
CA VAL A 125 -0.88 8.64 -0.53
C VAL A 125 -0.97 7.53 0.49
#